data_AF-A0A6N2U9M3-F1
#
_entry.id   AF-A0A6N2U9M3-F1
#
_cell.length_a   1.000
_cell.length_b   1.000
_cell.length_c   1.000
_cell.angle_alpha   90.00
_cell.angle_beta   90.00
_cell.angle_gamma   90.00
#
_symmetry.space_group_name_H-M   'P 1'
#
loop_
_entity.id
_entity.type
_entity.pdbx_description
1 polymer ?
#
loop_
_entity_poly.entity_id
_entity_poly.type
_entity_poly.pdbx_seq_one_letter_code
_entity_poly.pdbx_strand_id
1 'polypeptide(L)'
;MVTATGPAPGSDMMTSAEPAENRTASGVLYVAPIFASHMVLQRNKPIVVFGALNADCAGLEVTAAICTPDGSPVAQAHAYASMEVRHGFSYWRIMLPAQSEGGPYTLRVTAGNDSIEFHDVLIGEVWLAGGQSNMELELRNSDDADAELEDCTDPLLRFYNVPKTGVIDRNAENASGWQESSPENSGVMSAVAYYFARKLRDELDPDLPIGIIDCYIGGTSISCWMSEDALRSSEAGQGYLTRFDEAIAGKTQAQFDLETSAWQERFDTWNASIAAAREADPDVTWDTLNQRYGECPWPPPVTPTSQWRPTGPFHAMLERVVPYSLAGFLWYQGEEDEPYCESYRELLGMMIGEWRALWSENLPFLIVQLPQWIDKGHADAGTDPMLWPVLREAQWDAAQTIDNVYAICTIDCGEFDNVHPTDKRTPGERLAECALRQIYGLDDVPVYGPTVLGFRCGENGHVCLFFRYAHGLHFEGVTPDDTDDDFVDQLPSLVRNAERSGFELAGVDGMFHPATAAIFVDCDIEDLVNAKINVVDYNATEFGIPINSRSIGTITLATSEVPKPVALRYAWHSWGPAPLFNSDDLPAQPFRLDLTDRED
;
A
#
# COMPACT_ATOMS: atom_id res chain seq x y z
N MET A 1 22.10 2.25 6.53
CA MET A 1 22.13 0.81 6.20
C MET A 1 20.86 0.27 6.81
N VAL A 2 19.85 -0.01 5.99
CA VAL A 2 18.59 -0.57 6.47
C VAL A 2 18.89 -2.00 6.88
N THR A 3 19.01 -2.23 8.19
CA THR A 3 19.09 -3.58 8.76
C THR A 3 17.75 -4.24 8.50
N ALA A 4 17.70 -5.13 7.51
CA ALA A 4 16.53 -5.96 7.24
C ALA A 4 16.30 -6.88 8.44
N THR A 5 15.42 -6.46 9.35
CA THR A 5 14.91 -7.26 10.45
C THR A 5 13.58 -7.85 10.01
N GLY A 6 13.55 -9.18 9.92
CA GLY A 6 12.49 -9.94 9.26
C GLY A 6 13.06 -10.80 8.12
N PRO A 7 12.65 -12.07 7.96
CA PRO A 7 12.92 -12.78 6.71
C PRO A 7 12.30 -11.93 5.59
N ALA A 8 13.10 -11.47 4.64
CA ALA A 8 12.58 -10.71 3.51
C ALA A 8 11.53 -11.60 2.80
N PRO A 9 10.28 -11.15 2.66
CA PRO A 9 9.28 -11.87 1.87
C PRO A 9 9.84 -12.05 0.45
N GLY A 10 9.74 -13.25 -0.11
CA GLY A 10 10.08 -13.50 -1.52
C GLY A 10 11.19 -14.51 -1.83
N SER A 11 11.54 -15.45 -0.95
CA SER A 11 12.55 -16.49 -1.25
C SER A 11 11.99 -17.82 -1.78
N ASP A 12 10.90 -17.81 -2.54
CA ASP A 12 10.53 -18.95 -3.38
C ASP A 12 10.60 -18.54 -4.85
N MET A 13 11.82 -18.23 -5.31
CA MET A 13 12.14 -18.33 -6.73
C MET A 13 12.09 -19.82 -7.09
N MET A 14 10.93 -20.28 -7.54
CA MET A 14 10.75 -21.67 -7.95
C MET A 14 11.82 -22.09 -8.96
N THR A 15 12.43 -23.22 -8.63
CA THR A 15 13.17 -24.13 -9.49
C THR A 15 12.56 -24.20 -10.89
N SER A 16 13.42 -24.25 -11.91
CA SER A 16 13.05 -24.41 -13.33
C SER A 16 11.92 -25.43 -13.53
N ALA A 17 10.69 -24.94 -13.60
CA ALA A 17 9.53 -25.76 -13.86
C ALA A 17 9.58 -26.24 -15.32
N GLU A 18 9.06 -27.44 -15.58
CA GLU A 18 8.78 -27.86 -16.95
C GLU A 18 7.90 -26.81 -17.65
N PRO A 19 8.03 -26.60 -18.98
CA PRO A 19 7.25 -25.58 -19.66
C PRO A 19 5.75 -25.80 -19.44
N ALA A 20 5.11 -24.90 -18.69
CA ALA A 20 3.67 -24.93 -18.49
C ALA A 20 2.96 -24.78 -19.85
N GLU A 21 1.89 -25.53 -20.06
CA GLU A 21 1.07 -25.43 -21.27
C GLU A 21 0.51 -24.01 -21.39
N ASN A 22 0.63 -23.41 -22.58
CA ASN A 22 0.23 -22.02 -22.79
C ASN A 22 -1.30 -21.91 -22.88
N ARG A 23 -1.96 -21.71 -21.74
CA ARG A 23 -3.41 -21.60 -21.61
C ARG A 23 -4.00 -20.40 -22.37
N THR A 24 -3.19 -19.40 -22.71
CA THR A 24 -3.65 -18.17 -23.34
C THR A 24 -3.28 -18.06 -24.82
N ALA A 25 -2.82 -19.14 -25.44
CA ALA A 25 -2.54 -19.17 -26.88
C ALA A 25 -3.34 -20.26 -27.61
N SER A 26 -3.89 -19.91 -28.77
CA SER A 26 -4.58 -20.82 -29.67
C SER A 26 -4.34 -20.36 -31.10
N GLY A 27 -3.57 -21.14 -31.87
CA GLY A 27 -3.18 -20.79 -33.25
C GLY A 27 -2.51 -19.41 -33.33
N VAL A 28 -3.19 -18.44 -33.95
CA VAL A 28 -2.69 -17.06 -34.10
C VAL A 28 -3.10 -16.12 -32.96
N LEU A 29 -4.00 -16.56 -32.08
CA LEU A 29 -4.59 -15.77 -31.01
C LEU A 29 -3.83 -15.94 -29.70
N TYR A 30 -3.50 -14.81 -29.07
CA TYR A 30 -2.93 -14.73 -27.72
C TYR A 30 -3.80 -13.81 -26.87
N VAL A 31 -4.24 -14.28 -25.72
CA VAL A 31 -4.92 -13.47 -24.70
C VAL A 31 -3.93 -13.13 -23.59
N ALA A 32 -4.08 -11.99 -22.92
CA ALA A 32 -3.17 -11.63 -21.83
C ALA A 32 -3.19 -12.68 -20.69
N PRO A 33 -2.04 -13.00 -20.05
CA PRO A 33 -1.96 -14.07 -19.04
C PRO A 33 -2.84 -13.87 -17.79
N ILE A 34 -3.20 -12.63 -17.45
CA ILE A 34 -4.14 -12.35 -16.36
C ILE A 34 -5.52 -12.98 -16.59
N PHE A 35 -5.92 -13.25 -17.83
CA PHE A 35 -7.15 -13.99 -18.11
C PHE A 35 -6.91 -15.49 -17.91
N ALA A 36 -7.63 -16.07 -16.95
CA ALA A 36 -7.64 -17.50 -16.69
C ALA A 36 -9.05 -17.92 -16.24
N SER A 37 -9.32 -19.23 -16.22
CA SER A 37 -10.51 -19.74 -15.52
C SER A 37 -10.47 -19.32 -14.04
N HIS A 38 -11.63 -19.27 -13.40
CA HIS A 38 -11.81 -18.76 -12.04
C HIS A 38 -11.65 -17.24 -11.87
N MET A 39 -11.42 -16.45 -12.92
CA MET A 39 -11.22 -15.00 -12.75
C MET A 39 -12.47 -14.23 -12.32
N VAL A 40 -12.25 -13.02 -11.79
CA VAL A 40 -13.29 -12.03 -11.47
C VAL A 40 -13.12 -10.80 -12.36
N LEU A 41 -14.13 -10.47 -13.15
CA LEU A 41 -14.17 -9.26 -13.99
C LEU A 41 -14.90 -8.12 -13.27
N GLN A 42 -14.47 -6.88 -13.48
CA GLN A 42 -15.10 -5.71 -12.84
C GLN A 42 -16.55 -5.49 -13.30
N ARG A 43 -17.46 -5.34 -12.33
CA ARG A 43 -18.87 -5.01 -12.53
C ARG A 43 -19.11 -3.52 -12.79
N ASN A 44 -20.27 -3.21 -13.37
CA ASN A 44 -20.82 -1.87 -13.55
C ASN A 44 -19.93 -0.88 -14.32
N LYS A 45 -18.88 -1.39 -14.98
CA LYS A 45 -17.99 -0.67 -15.87
C LYS A 45 -17.75 -1.49 -17.15
N PRO A 46 -17.36 -0.86 -18.27
CA PRO A 46 -16.91 -1.61 -19.43
C PRO A 46 -15.81 -2.60 -19.07
N ILE A 47 -15.96 -3.84 -19.52
CA ILE A 47 -14.99 -4.91 -19.24
C ILE A 47 -13.98 -4.93 -20.39
N VAL A 48 -12.72 -4.69 -20.08
CA VAL A 48 -11.65 -4.66 -21.07
C VAL A 48 -11.00 -6.05 -21.19
N VAL A 49 -11.04 -6.61 -22.40
CA VAL A 49 -10.35 -7.85 -22.77
C VAL A 49 -9.28 -7.53 -23.79
N PHE A 50 -8.06 -8.03 -23.60
CA PHE A 50 -6.92 -7.64 -24.41
C PHE A 50 -5.91 -8.77 -24.62
N GLY A 51 -5.08 -8.60 -25.65
CA GLY A 51 -4.09 -9.58 -26.04
C GLY A 51 -3.38 -9.18 -27.32
N ALA A 52 -2.90 -10.20 -28.04
CA ALA A 52 -2.19 -10.04 -29.29
C ALA A 52 -2.60 -11.10 -30.32
N LEU A 53 -2.31 -10.81 -31.59
CA LEU A 53 -2.26 -11.79 -32.66
C LEU A 53 -0.82 -11.91 -33.18
N ASN A 54 -0.52 -13.00 -33.88
CA ASN A 54 0.70 -13.07 -34.70
C ASN A 54 0.78 -11.86 -35.65
N ALA A 55 1.99 -11.38 -35.92
CA ALA A 55 2.25 -10.19 -36.74
C ALA A 55 1.58 -10.22 -38.14
N ASP A 56 1.48 -11.41 -38.75
CA ASP A 56 0.88 -11.59 -40.08
C ASP A 56 -0.66 -11.51 -40.09
N CYS A 57 -1.28 -11.45 -38.91
CA CYS A 57 -2.70 -11.28 -38.70
C CYS A 57 -3.09 -9.85 -38.30
N ALA A 58 -2.21 -8.87 -38.53
CA ALA A 58 -2.50 -7.46 -38.26
C ALA A 58 -3.80 -6.99 -38.98
N GLY A 59 -4.65 -6.27 -38.26
CA GLY A 59 -5.96 -5.84 -38.77
C GLY A 59 -7.05 -6.92 -38.77
N LEU A 60 -6.76 -8.14 -38.31
CA LEU A 60 -7.79 -9.18 -38.17
C LEU A 60 -8.77 -8.82 -37.03
N GLU A 61 -10.03 -9.18 -37.23
CA GLU A 61 -11.08 -9.00 -36.22
C GLU A 61 -10.94 -10.03 -35.10
N VAL A 62 -11.08 -9.55 -33.86
CA VAL A 62 -11.17 -10.36 -32.65
C VAL A 62 -12.51 -10.08 -32.00
N THR A 63 -13.20 -11.14 -31.57
CA THR A 63 -14.47 -11.07 -30.84
C THR A 63 -14.29 -11.63 -29.44
N ALA A 64 -14.87 -10.98 -28.44
CA ALA A 64 -15.00 -11.51 -27.08
C ALA A 64 -16.49 -11.58 -26.72
N ALA A 65 -16.89 -12.64 -26.01
CA ALA A 65 -18.23 -12.83 -25.49
C ALA A 65 -18.21 -13.45 -24.09
N ILE A 66 -19.03 -12.91 -23.19
CA ILE A 66 -19.36 -13.53 -21.91
C ILE A 66 -20.65 -14.31 -22.12
N CYS A 67 -20.62 -15.60 -21.81
CA CYS A 67 -21.72 -16.52 -22.04
C CYS A 67 -22.19 -17.17 -20.74
N THR A 68 -23.50 -17.39 -20.62
CA THR A 68 -24.08 -18.25 -19.58
C THR A 68 -23.68 -19.72 -19.80
N PRO A 69 -23.86 -20.59 -18.79
CA PRO A 69 -23.50 -22.02 -18.89
C PRO A 69 -24.19 -22.79 -20.04
N ASP A 70 -25.33 -22.32 -20.53
CA ASP A 70 -26.03 -22.88 -21.70
C ASP A 70 -25.47 -22.38 -23.05
N GLY A 71 -24.47 -21.49 -23.02
CA GLY A 71 -23.81 -20.90 -24.18
C GLY A 71 -24.46 -19.63 -24.72
N SER A 72 -25.50 -19.09 -24.07
CA SER A 72 -26.15 -17.84 -24.49
C SER A 72 -25.27 -16.62 -24.15
N PRO A 73 -24.99 -15.69 -25.08
CA PRO A 73 -24.17 -14.52 -24.79
C PRO A 73 -24.95 -13.49 -23.94
N VAL A 74 -24.35 -13.04 -22.84
CA VAL A 74 -24.85 -11.91 -22.02
C VAL A 74 -24.15 -10.59 -22.36
N ALA A 75 -22.91 -10.66 -22.83
CA ALA A 75 -22.16 -9.53 -23.36
C ALA A 75 -21.32 -9.99 -24.55
N GLN A 76 -21.22 -9.17 -25.59
CA GLN A 76 -20.37 -9.45 -26.75
C GLN A 76 -19.91 -8.15 -27.40
N ALA A 77 -18.66 -8.13 -27.84
CA ALA A 77 -18.08 -7.03 -28.60
C ALA A 77 -16.95 -7.55 -29.51
N HIS A 78 -16.55 -6.74 -30.48
CA HIS A 78 -15.43 -7.04 -31.37
C HIS A 78 -14.54 -5.81 -31.53
N ALA A 79 -13.29 -6.03 -31.92
CA ALA A 79 -12.35 -5.00 -32.32
C ALA A 79 -11.40 -5.56 -33.39
N TYR A 80 -10.70 -4.68 -34.09
CA TYR A 80 -9.65 -5.06 -35.02
C TYR A 80 -8.28 -4.93 -34.35
N ALA A 81 -7.42 -5.92 -34.55
CA ALA A 81 -6.05 -5.86 -34.09
C ALA A 81 -5.26 -4.74 -34.79
N SER A 82 -4.29 -4.16 -34.10
CA SER A 82 -3.52 -3.02 -34.59
C SER A 82 -2.80 -3.33 -35.89
N MET A 83 -2.78 -2.37 -36.82
CA MET A 83 -1.92 -2.46 -38.00
C MET A 83 -0.43 -2.30 -37.64
N GLU A 84 -0.13 -1.74 -36.47
CA GLU A 84 1.22 -1.59 -35.97
C GLU A 84 1.69 -2.86 -35.26
N VAL A 85 2.74 -3.49 -35.79
CA VAL A 85 3.36 -4.68 -35.21
C VAL A 85 4.49 -4.26 -34.26
N ARG A 86 4.43 -4.73 -33.01
CA ARG A 86 5.48 -4.52 -32.00
C ARG A 86 5.92 -5.85 -31.44
N HIS A 87 7.24 -6.07 -31.36
CA HIS A 87 7.84 -7.32 -30.86
C HIS A 87 7.29 -8.61 -31.51
N GLY A 88 6.92 -8.55 -32.80
CA GLY A 88 6.36 -9.69 -33.53
C GLY A 88 4.86 -9.95 -33.31
N PHE A 89 4.16 -9.03 -32.63
CA PHE A 89 2.75 -9.15 -32.30
C PHE A 89 1.93 -7.94 -32.79
N SER A 90 0.67 -8.19 -33.15
CA SER A 90 -0.35 -7.17 -33.41
C SER A 90 -1.33 -7.14 -32.23
N TYR A 91 -1.30 -6.05 -31.46
CA TYR A 91 -2.09 -5.96 -30.22
C TYR A 91 -3.54 -5.60 -30.48
N TRP A 92 -4.45 -6.12 -29.67
CA TRP A 92 -5.89 -5.84 -29.74
C TRP A 92 -6.47 -5.59 -28.34
N ARG A 93 -7.54 -4.81 -28.29
CA ARG A 93 -8.30 -4.51 -27.08
C ARG A 93 -9.79 -4.40 -27.43
N ILE A 94 -10.62 -5.13 -26.70
CA ILE A 94 -12.07 -5.17 -26.82
C ILE A 94 -12.67 -4.60 -25.54
N MET A 95 -13.67 -3.73 -25.69
CA MET A 95 -14.47 -3.23 -24.58
C MET A 95 -15.86 -3.86 -24.64
N LEU A 96 -16.11 -4.80 -23.73
CA LEU A 96 -17.43 -5.38 -23.53
C LEU A 96 -18.32 -4.37 -22.78
N PRO A 97 -19.64 -4.36 -23.04
CA PRO A 97 -20.56 -3.52 -22.29
C PRO A 97 -20.54 -3.86 -20.80
N ALA A 98 -20.80 -2.86 -19.95
CA ALA A 98 -20.88 -3.05 -18.51
C ALA A 98 -21.92 -4.13 -18.14
N GLN A 99 -21.58 -4.94 -17.14
CA GLN A 99 -22.45 -5.99 -16.60
C GLN A 99 -22.57 -5.83 -15.09
N SER A 100 -23.73 -6.18 -14.52
CA SER A 100 -23.86 -6.32 -13.07
C SER A 100 -23.10 -7.54 -12.57
N GLU A 101 -22.93 -7.66 -11.26
CA GLU A 101 -22.38 -8.84 -10.62
C GLU A 101 -23.14 -10.13 -11.01
N GLY A 102 -22.42 -11.26 -10.98
CA GLY A 102 -22.98 -12.58 -11.20
C GLY A 102 -21.99 -13.59 -11.78
N GLY A 103 -22.52 -14.73 -12.20
CA GLY A 103 -21.75 -15.87 -12.71
C GLY A 103 -22.24 -17.18 -12.10
N PRO A 104 -21.55 -18.31 -12.35
CA PRO A 104 -20.38 -18.41 -13.21
C PRO A 104 -20.73 -18.30 -14.71
N TYR A 105 -19.86 -17.62 -15.45
CA TYR A 105 -19.93 -17.45 -16.90
C TYR A 105 -18.75 -18.17 -17.59
N THR A 106 -18.77 -18.15 -18.92
CA THR A 106 -17.61 -18.48 -19.77
C THR A 106 -17.22 -17.25 -20.58
N LEU A 107 -15.96 -16.81 -20.50
CA LEU A 107 -15.40 -15.82 -21.42
C LEU A 107 -14.84 -16.58 -22.64
N ARG A 108 -15.39 -16.30 -23.81
CA ARG A 108 -14.91 -16.83 -25.10
C ARG A 108 -14.25 -15.70 -25.90
N VAL A 109 -13.04 -15.94 -26.38
CA VAL A 109 -12.32 -15.04 -27.31
C VAL A 109 -12.05 -15.79 -28.61
N THR A 110 -12.33 -15.17 -29.76
CA THR A 110 -12.17 -15.78 -31.08
C THR A 110 -11.50 -14.83 -32.06
N ALA A 111 -10.58 -15.35 -32.88
CA ALA A 111 -10.00 -14.65 -34.02
C ALA A 111 -9.88 -15.63 -35.21
N GLY A 112 -10.63 -15.38 -36.29
CA GLY A 112 -10.70 -16.31 -37.42
C GLY A 112 -11.25 -17.69 -36.99
N ASN A 113 -10.42 -18.74 -37.10
CA ASN A 113 -10.78 -20.11 -36.72
C ASN A 113 -10.27 -20.49 -35.32
N ASP A 114 -9.48 -19.61 -34.68
CA ASP A 114 -8.88 -19.88 -33.39
C ASP A 114 -9.76 -19.33 -32.27
N SER A 115 -9.86 -20.07 -31.18
CA SER A 115 -10.68 -19.71 -30.01
C SER A 115 -10.03 -20.13 -28.71
N ILE A 116 -10.26 -19.35 -27.66
CA ILE A 116 -9.89 -19.64 -26.27
C ILE A 116 -11.14 -19.42 -25.41
N GLU A 117 -11.37 -20.32 -24.47
CA GLU A 117 -12.45 -20.21 -23.47
C GLU A 117 -11.87 -20.27 -22.06
N PHE A 118 -12.37 -19.38 -21.20
CA PHE A 118 -12.11 -19.39 -19.77
C PHE A 118 -13.44 -19.65 -19.06
N HIS A 119 -13.44 -20.60 -18.13
CA HIS A 119 -14.64 -21.03 -17.44
C HIS A 119 -14.65 -20.53 -16.00
N ASP A 120 -15.82 -20.64 -15.36
CA ASP A 120 -16.02 -20.19 -13.98
C ASP A 120 -15.62 -18.72 -13.78
N VAL A 121 -16.11 -17.88 -14.70
CA VAL A 121 -15.83 -16.44 -14.71
C VAL A 121 -16.90 -15.73 -13.90
N LEU A 122 -16.49 -15.00 -12.88
CA LEU A 122 -17.36 -14.16 -12.07
C LEU A 122 -17.28 -12.71 -12.52
N ILE A 123 -18.34 -11.94 -12.26
CA ILE A 123 -18.37 -10.48 -12.40
C ILE A 123 -18.63 -9.91 -11.01
N GLY A 124 -17.77 -9.00 -10.54
CA GLY A 124 -17.75 -8.50 -9.17
C GLY A 124 -16.87 -7.25 -9.02
N GLU A 125 -16.35 -6.97 -7.83
CA GLU A 125 -15.36 -5.89 -7.64
C GLU A 125 -13.95 -6.42 -7.85
N VAL A 126 -13.09 -5.65 -8.51
CA VAL A 126 -11.69 -6.01 -8.75
C VAL A 126 -10.77 -4.90 -8.27
N TRP A 127 -9.90 -5.21 -7.32
CA TRP A 127 -8.91 -4.26 -6.80
C TRP A 127 -7.50 -4.73 -7.13
N LEU A 128 -6.59 -3.78 -7.39
CA LEU A 128 -5.17 -4.08 -7.57
C LEU A 128 -4.41 -3.68 -6.31
N ALA A 129 -3.75 -4.64 -5.67
CA ALA A 129 -2.90 -4.44 -4.52
C ALA A 129 -1.44 -4.26 -4.98
N GLY A 130 -0.91 -3.05 -4.82
CA GLY A 130 0.43 -2.66 -5.24
C GLY A 130 1.32 -2.24 -4.08
N GLY A 131 2.63 -2.35 -4.28
CA GLY A 131 3.63 -1.85 -3.34
C GLY A 131 4.78 -2.82 -3.11
N GLN A 132 5.34 -2.81 -1.89
CA GLN A 132 6.52 -3.59 -1.54
C GLN A 132 6.24 -4.64 -0.46
N SER A 133 7.24 -4.95 0.39
CA SER A 133 7.26 -6.08 1.31
C SER A 133 6.10 -6.08 2.32
N ASN A 134 5.63 -4.92 2.77
CA ASN A 134 4.48 -4.84 3.68
C ASN A 134 3.13 -5.11 2.99
N MET A 135 2.98 -4.78 1.71
CA MET A 135 1.87 -5.29 0.89
C MET A 135 2.06 -6.79 0.60
N GLU A 136 3.30 -7.22 0.38
CA GLU A 136 3.62 -8.60 0.02
C GLU A 136 3.48 -9.61 1.16
N LEU A 137 3.57 -9.17 2.42
CA LEU A 137 3.58 -10.07 3.57
C LEU A 137 2.39 -11.03 3.49
N GLU A 138 2.73 -12.30 3.31
CA GLU A 138 1.75 -13.34 3.01
C GLU A 138 0.87 -13.63 4.23
N LEU A 139 -0.40 -13.97 4.01
CA LEU A 139 -1.35 -14.29 5.07
C LEU A 139 -0.80 -15.31 6.08
N ARG A 140 -0.09 -16.34 5.61
CA ARG A 140 0.53 -17.37 6.47
C ARG A 140 1.57 -16.82 7.46
N ASN A 141 2.13 -15.64 7.18
CA ASN A 141 3.19 -15.01 7.96
C ASN A 141 2.67 -13.84 8.82
N SER A 142 1.37 -13.56 8.78
CA SER A 142 0.74 -12.51 9.59
C SER A 142 0.30 -13.04 10.96
N ASP A 143 -0.05 -12.15 11.88
CA ASP A 143 -0.63 -12.55 13.16
C ASP A 143 -1.93 -13.35 12.98
N ASP A 144 -2.15 -14.30 13.88
CA ASP A 144 -3.31 -15.20 13.91
C ASP A 144 -3.54 -16.00 12.60
N ALA A 145 -2.51 -16.16 11.77
CA ALA A 145 -2.58 -16.80 10.46
C ALA A 145 -3.22 -18.20 10.48
N ASP A 146 -2.90 -19.04 11.48
CA ASP A 146 -3.43 -20.39 11.57
C ASP A 146 -4.96 -20.39 11.71
N ALA A 147 -5.48 -19.56 12.62
CA ALA A 147 -6.91 -19.43 12.84
C ALA A 147 -7.62 -18.89 11.59
N GLU A 148 -6.98 -17.96 10.89
CA GLU A 148 -7.58 -17.37 9.69
C GLU A 148 -7.53 -18.27 8.47
N LEU A 149 -6.46 -19.05 8.30
CA LEU A 149 -6.39 -20.04 7.24
C LEU A 149 -7.37 -21.20 7.46
N GLU A 150 -7.76 -21.49 8.70
CA GLU A 150 -8.81 -22.48 8.99
C GLU A 150 -10.21 -22.01 8.55
N ASP A 151 -10.47 -20.69 8.52
CA ASP A 151 -11.80 -20.11 8.23
C ASP A 151 -11.87 -19.33 6.89
N CYS A 152 -10.80 -19.33 6.09
CA CYS A 152 -10.70 -18.49 4.88
C CYS A 152 -11.46 -18.99 3.63
N THR A 153 -12.26 -20.06 3.73
CA THR A 153 -12.92 -20.63 2.54
C THR A 153 -14.05 -19.73 2.06
N ASP A 154 -13.81 -19.01 0.96
CA ASP A 154 -14.82 -18.23 0.24
C ASP A 154 -14.58 -18.32 -1.28
N PRO A 155 -15.40 -19.07 -2.04
CA PRO A 155 -15.22 -19.19 -3.49
C PRO A 155 -15.51 -17.89 -4.26
N LEU A 156 -16.17 -16.90 -3.63
CA LEU A 156 -16.43 -15.59 -4.22
C LEU A 156 -15.31 -14.58 -3.95
N LEU A 157 -14.38 -14.89 -3.03
CA LEU A 157 -13.12 -14.18 -2.86
C LEU A 157 -12.06 -14.88 -3.69
N ARG A 158 -11.50 -14.18 -4.68
CA ARG A 158 -10.48 -14.74 -5.58
C ARG A 158 -9.32 -13.79 -5.75
N PHE A 159 -8.14 -14.33 -6.00
CA PHE A 159 -6.95 -13.52 -6.20
C PHE A 159 -6.09 -14.04 -7.36
N TYR A 160 -5.32 -13.14 -7.95
CA TYR A 160 -4.33 -13.44 -8.98
C TYR A 160 -2.98 -12.86 -8.56
N ASN A 161 -2.02 -13.75 -8.29
CA ASN A 161 -0.63 -13.38 -8.04
C ASN A 161 0.08 -13.07 -9.35
N VAL A 162 0.47 -11.80 -9.53
CA VAL A 162 1.31 -11.39 -10.65
C VAL A 162 2.72 -11.96 -10.42
N PRO A 163 3.33 -12.63 -11.42
CA PRO A 163 4.70 -13.12 -11.28
C PRO A 163 5.67 -12.03 -10.82
N LYS A 164 6.34 -12.27 -9.70
CA LYS A 164 7.22 -11.32 -9.02
C LYS A 164 8.61 -11.30 -9.66
N THR A 165 8.83 -10.47 -10.67
CA THR A 165 10.07 -10.46 -11.47
C THR A 165 10.43 -9.07 -12.00
N GLY A 166 11.71 -8.81 -12.24
CA GLY A 166 12.23 -7.58 -12.87
C GLY A 166 12.28 -7.60 -14.40
N VAL A 167 11.98 -8.75 -14.99
CA VAL A 167 11.91 -9.00 -16.44
C VAL A 167 10.70 -9.87 -16.76
N ILE A 168 10.15 -9.75 -17.96
CA ILE A 168 8.97 -10.54 -18.37
C ILE A 168 9.32 -12.04 -18.34
N ASP A 169 8.70 -12.79 -17.45
CA ASP A 169 8.80 -14.25 -17.36
C ASP A 169 7.51 -14.91 -17.85
N ARG A 170 7.52 -15.32 -19.12
CA ARG A 170 6.36 -15.96 -19.75
C ARG A 170 6.07 -17.35 -19.19
N ASN A 171 7.05 -18.04 -18.64
CA ASN A 171 6.82 -19.36 -18.04
C ASN A 171 6.09 -19.20 -16.71
N ALA A 172 6.51 -18.24 -15.89
CA ALA A 172 5.81 -17.89 -14.66
C ALA A 172 4.39 -17.38 -14.95
N GLU A 173 4.20 -16.56 -15.99
CA GLU A 173 2.87 -16.15 -16.47
C GLU A 173 1.99 -17.34 -16.90
N ASN A 174 2.57 -18.34 -17.57
CA ASN A 174 1.85 -19.54 -17.98
C ASN A 174 1.53 -20.48 -16.80
N ALA A 175 2.29 -20.39 -15.71
CA ALA A 175 2.05 -21.15 -14.48
C ALA A 175 1.12 -20.43 -13.49
N SER A 176 0.94 -19.11 -13.61
CA SER A 176 0.01 -18.33 -12.78
C SER A 176 -1.46 -18.58 -13.15
N GLY A 177 -2.37 -18.17 -12.27
CA GLY A 177 -3.81 -18.28 -12.49
C GLY A 177 -4.59 -17.61 -11.37
N TRP A 178 -5.90 -17.47 -11.57
CA TRP A 178 -6.79 -17.03 -10.51
C TRP A 178 -7.05 -18.19 -9.55
N GLN A 179 -7.02 -17.90 -8.26
CA GLN A 179 -7.21 -18.86 -7.19
C GLN A 179 -8.40 -18.43 -6.32
N GLU A 180 -9.19 -19.41 -5.88
CA GLU A 180 -10.23 -19.21 -4.88
C GLU A 180 -9.60 -19.13 -3.49
N SER A 181 -10.20 -18.33 -2.60
CA SER A 181 -9.82 -18.30 -1.21
C SER A 181 -10.14 -19.63 -0.54
N SER A 182 -9.10 -20.30 -0.06
CA SER A 182 -9.18 -21.60 0.63
C SER A 182 -7.93 -21.82 1.47
N PRO A 183 -7.96 -22.74 2.46
CA PRO A 183 -6.80 -23.05 3.28
C PRO A 183 -5.55 -23.44 2.47
N GLU A 184 -5.74 -24.05 1.30
CA GLU A 184 -4.66 -24.48 0.41
C GLU A 184 -4.01 -23.33 -0.37
N ASN A 185 -4.77 -22.27 -0.68
CA ASN A 185 -4.34 -21.21 -1.59
C ASN A 185 -4.06 -19.89 -0.88
N SER A 186 -4.89 -19.49 0.09
CA SER A 186 -4.88 -18.14 0.66
C SER A 186 -3.60 -17.82 1.43
N GLY A 187 -2.84 -18.83 1.84
CA GLY A 187 -1.58 -18.62 2.55
C GLY A 187 -0.53 -17.83 1.77
N VAL A 188 -0.56 -17.77 0.43
CA VAL A 188 0.38 -16.94 -0.39
C VAL A 188 -0.19 -15.57 -0.78
N MET A 189 -1.44 -15.29 -0.45
CA MET A 189 -2.07 -14.00 -0.74
C MET A 189 -1.50 -12.93 0.19
N SER A 190 -1.46 -11.67 -0.25
CA SER A 190 -1.18 -10.54 0.63
C SER A 190 -2.15 -10.56 1.82
N ALA A 191 -1.61 -10.55 3.04
CA ALA A 191 -2.44 -10.50 4.24
C ALA A 191 -3.30 -9.24 4.27
N VAL A 192 -2.72 -8.07 3.95
CA VAL A 192 -3.43 -6.78 3.89
C VAL A 192 -4.57 -6.85 2.88
N ALA A 193 -4.30 -7.33 1.66
CA ALA A 193 -5.31 -7.41 0.61
C ALA A 193 -6.38 -8.49 0.90
N TYR A 194 -6.01 -9.57 1.60
CA TYR A 194 -6.95 -10.59 2.06
C TYR A 194 -7.94 -10.02 3.08
N TYR A 195 -7.45 -9.37 4.14
CA TYR A 195 -8.33 -8.78 5.16
C TYR A 195 -9.19 -7.65 4.58
N PHE A 196 -8.64 -6.87 3.64
CA PHE A 196 -9.41 -5.91 2.84
C PHE A 196 -10.57 -6.60 2.10
N ALA A 197 -10.27 -7.65 1.32
CA ALA A 197 -11.25 -8.35 0.52
C ALA A 197 -12.31 -9.06 1.39
N ARG A 198 -11.88 -9.70 2.49
CA ARG A 198 -12.79 -10.35 3.43
C ARG A 198 -13.77 -9.37 4.04
N LYS A 199 -13.29 -8.21 4.51
CA LYS A 199 -14.18 -7.20 5.08
C LYS A 199 -15.17 -6.64 4.04
N LEU A 200 -14.77 -6.48 2.78
CA LEU A 200 -15.72 -6.14 1.72
C LEU A 200 -16.75 -7.25 1.47
N ARG A 201 -16.34 -8.52 1.50
CA ARG A 201 -17.26 -9.67 1.39
C ARG A 201 -18.28 -9.72 2.52
N ASP A 202 -17.87 -9.35 3.74
CA ASP A 202 -18.73 -9.35 4.93
C ASP A 202 -19.72 -8.18 4.95
N GLU A 203 -19.32 -7.00 4.46
CA GLU A 203 -20.08 -5.75 4.64
C GLU A 203 -20.90 -5.34 3.41
N LEU A 204 -20.54 -5.85 2.22
CA LEU A 204 -21.29 -5.62 0.98
C LEU A 204 -22.34 -6.72 0.77
N ASP A 205 -22.81 -6.87 -0.48
CA ASP A 205 -23.76 -7.92 -0.82
C ASP A 205 -23.11 -9.31 -0.65
N PRO A 206 -23.74 -10.25 0.08
CA PRO A 206 -23.16 -11.57 0.34
C PRO A 206 -22.91 -12.38 -0.95
N ASP A 207 -23.59 -12.07 -2.06
CA ASP A 207 -23.41 -12.73 -3.34
C ASP A 207 -22.39 -12.01 -4.26
N LEU A 208 -21.80 -10.88 -3.83
CA LEU A 208 -20.86 -10.08 -4.62
C LEU A 208 -19.45 -10.69 -4.65
N PRO A 209 -18.94 -11.14 -5.81
CA PRO A 209 -17.57 -11.59 -5.93
C PRO A 209 -16.57 -10.44 -5.71
N ILE A 210 -15.45 -10.73 -5.05
CA ILE A 210 -14.33 -9.80 -4.86
C ILE A 210 -13.06 -10.45 -5.42
N GLY A 211 -12.43 -9.76 -6.37
CA GLY A 211 -11.18 -10.15 -7.00
C GLY A 211 -10.03 -9.25 -6.58
N ILE A 212 -8.89 -9.82 -6.19
CA ILE A 212 -7.66 -9.07 -5.92
C ILE A 212 -6.58 -9.43 -6.95
N ILE A 213 -5.96 -8.41 -7.55
CA ILE A 213 -4.75 -8.57 -8.35
C ILE A 213 -3.56 -8.19 -7.47
N ASP A 214 -2.83 -9.20 -7.02
CA ASP A 214 -1.66 -9.08 -6.17
C ASP A 214 -0.44 -8.72 -7.04
N CYS A 215 -0.11 -7.43 -7.08
CA CYS A 215 0.92 -6.84 -7.94
C CYS A 215 1.93 -6.04 -7.10
N TYR A 216 2.67 -6.74 -6.25
CA TYR A 216 3.65 -6.19 -5.30
C TYR A 216 4.96 -6.97 -5.33
N ILE A 217 6.05 -6.33 -4.90
CA ILE A 217 7.36 -6.99 -4.76
C ILE A 217 8.26 -6.25 -3.76
N GLY A 218 8.80 -6.99 -2.79
CA GLY A 218 9.58 -6.49 -1.67
C GLY A 218 10.88 -5.81 -2.06
N GLY A 219 11.29 -4.83 -1.26
CA GLY A 219 12.53 -4.06 -1.46
C GLY A 219 12.52 -3.14 -2.68
N THR A 220 11.34 -2.80 -3.21
CA THR A 220 11.23 -1.91 -4.37
C THR A 220 10.93 -0.48 -3.96
N SER A 221 11.72 0.46 -4.51
CA SER A 221 11.43 1.90 -4.44
C SER A 221 10.29 2.28 -5.39
N ILE A 222 9.68 3.45 -5.18
CA ILE A 222 8.61 3.95 -6.05
C ILE A 222 9.01 4.03 -7.54
N SER A 223 10.28 4.32 -7.83
CA SER A 223 10.81 4.35 -9.20
C SER A 223 10.77 3.01 -9.93
N CYS A 224 10.64 1.89 -9.21
CA CYS A 224 10.44 0.57 -9.80
C CYS A 224 9.07 0.45 -10.48
N TRP A 225 8.09 1.25 -10.02
CA TRP A 225 6.67 1.21 -10.39
C TRP A 225 6.24 2.33 -11.35
N MET A 226 7.21 3.00 -11.96
CA MET A 226 7.01 4.09 -12.91
C MET A 226 7.67 3.78 -14.25
N SER A 227 7.14 4.34 -15.34
CA SER A 227 7.81 4.24 -16.64
C SER A 227 9.11 5.04 -16.68
N GLU A 228 9.98 4.70 -17.64
CA GLU A 228 11.19 5.49 -17.89
C GLU A 228 10.86 6.94 -18.29
N ASP A 229 9.82 7.14 -19.10
CA ASP A 229 9.39 8.46 -19.54
C ASP A 229 8.91 9.32 -18.36
N ALA A 230 8.13 8.74 -17.44
CA ALA A 230 7.71 9.42 -16.22
C ALA A 230 8.93 9.82 -15.37
N LEU A 231 9.86 8.90 -15.11
CA LEU A 231 11.06 9.20 -14.34
C LEU A 231 11.96 10.25 -15.00
N ARG A 232 12.09 10.24 -16.33
CA ARG A 232 12.87 11.25 -17.05
C ARG A 232 12.26 12.65 -16.99
N SER A 233 10.97 12.76 -16.69
CA SER A 233 10.25 14.04 -16.67
C SER A 233 10.46 14.88 -15.41
N SER A 234 11.05 14.33 -14.34
CA SER A 234 11.36 15.05 -13.09
C SER A 234 12.83 14.94 -12.68
N GLU A 235 13.31 15.90 -11.88
CA GLU A 235 14.66 15.86 -11.29
C GLU A 235 14.78 14.69 -10.30
N ALA A 236 13.76 14.51 -9.47
CA ALA A 236 13.64 13.37 -8.55
C ALA A 236 13.81 12.03 -9.29
N GLY A 237 13.06 11.81 -10.38
CA GLY A 237 13.12 10.57 -11.16
C GLY A 237 14.46 10.36 -11.88
N GLN A 238 15.02 11.42 -12.48
CA GLN A 238 16.35 11.39 -13.09
C GLN A 238 17.45 11.02 -12.09
N GLY A 239 17.29 11.38 -10.82
CA GLY A 239 18.18 10.98 -9.74
C GLY A 239 18.26 9.46 -9.58
N TYR A 240 17.13 8.74 -9.65
CA TYR A 240 17.10 7.28 -9.59
C TYR A 240 17.75 6.63 -10.79
N LEU A 241 17.44 7.12 -12.00
CA LEU A 241 18.04 6.61 -13.23
C LEU A 241 19.56 6.79 -13.25
N THR A 242 20.05 7.97 -12.83
CA THR A 242 21.48 8.27 -12.80
C THR A 242 22.24 7.35 -11.85
N ARG A 243 21.72 7.17 -10.62
CA ARG A 243 22.32 6.26 -9.62
C ARG A 243 22.36 4.81 -10.11
N PHE A 244 21.29 4.37 -10.78
CA PHE A 244 21.24 3.06 -11.38
C PHE A 244 22.27 2.90 -12.50
N ASP A 245 22.33 3.85 -13.44
CA ASP A 245 23.30 3.86 -14.55
C ASP A 245 24.75 3.82 -14.04
N GLU A 246 25.05 4.59 -13.00
CA GLU A 246 26.36 4.58 -12.32
C GLU A 246 26.67 3.22 -11.66
N ALA A 247 25.69 2.60 -11.01
CA ALA A 247 25.86 1.32 -10.33
C ALA A 247 26.15 0.14 -11.29
N ILE A 248 25.62 0.20 -12.51
CA ILE A 248 25.82 -0.83 -13.54
C ILE A 248 26.97 -0.52 -14.50
N ALA A 249 27.52 0.71 -14.48
CA ALA A 249 28.53 1.16 -15.42
C ALA A 249 29.78 0.27 -15.41
N GLY A 250 30.24 -0.12 -16.61
CA GLY A 250 31.49 -0.86 -16.80
C GLY A 250 31.44 -2.36 -16.43
N LYS A 251 30.28 -2.88 -16.01
CA LYS A 251 30.07 -4.31 -15.77
C LYS A 251 29.50 -5.02 -17.01
N THR A 252 29.93 -6.26 -17.21
CA THR A 252 29.43 -7.16 -18.26
C THR A 252 28.30 -8.03 -17.75
N GLN A 253 27.49 -8.61 -18.64
CA GLN A 253 26.45 -9.58 -18.25
C GLN A 253 27.01 -10.72 -17.40
N ALA A 254 28.16 -11.28 -17.78
CA ALA A 254 28.80 -12.35 -17.01
C ALA A 254 29.21 -11.93 -15.58
N GLN A 255 29.53 -10.64 -15.36
CA GLN A 255 29.81 -10.12 -14.02
C GLN A 255 28.51 -9.97 -13.22
N PHE A 256 27.43 -9.48 -13.83
CA PHE A 256 26.12 -9.43 -13.17
C PHE A 256 25.63 -10.82 -12.78
N ASP A 257 25.74 -11.79 -13.69
CA ASP A 257 25.32 -13.17 -13.43
C ASP A 257 26.12 -13.79 -12.28
N LEU A 258 27.44 -13.54 -12.26
CA LEU A 258 28.32 -14.02 -11.20
C LEU A 258 28.01 -13.37 -9.84
N GLU A 259 27.86 -12.04 -9.80
CA GLU A 259 27.53 -11.30 -8.57
C GLU A 259 26.17 -11.74 -8.02
N THR A 260 25.16 -11.88 -8.89
CA THR A 260 23.81 -12.34 -8.55
C THR A 260 23.83 -13.76 -8.02
N SER A 261 24.47 -14.69 -8.74
CA SER A 261 24.55 -16.09 -8.32
C SER A 261 25.28 -16.24 -6.99
N ALA A 262 26.39 -15.52 -6.80
CA ALA A 262 27.14 -15.55 -5.55
C ALA A 262 26.34 -14.94 -4.39
N TRP A 263 25.56 -13.90 -4.64
CA TRP A 263 24.66 -13.31 -3.64
C TRP A 263 23.53 -14.26 -3.29
N GLN A 264 22.86 -14.85 -4.29
CA GLN A 264 21.76 -15.79 -4.10
C GLN A 264 22.20 -16.98 -3.27
N GLU A 265 23.36 -17.58 -3.57
CA GLU A 265 23.90 -18.70 -2.78
C GLU A 265 24.11 -18.32 -1.29
N ARG A 266 24.61 -17.11 -1.03
CA ARG A 266 24.77 -16.60 0.35
C ARG A 266 23.43 -16.37 1.03
N PHE A 267 22.49 -15.76 0.32
CA PHE A 267 21.16 -15.43 0.83
C PHE A 267 20.35 -16.71 1.13
N ASP A 268 20.37 -17.69 0.23
CA ASP A 268 19.72 -19.00 0.42
C ASP A 268 20.33 -19.76 1.61
N THR A 269 21.67 -19.75 1.72
CA THR A 269 22.37 -20.39 2.85
C THR A 269 21.99 -19.71 4.17
N TRP A 270 21.93 -18.37 4.18
CA TRP A 270 21.52 -17.60 5.35
C TRP A 270 20.07 -17.92 5.73
N ASN A 271 19.12 -17.85 4.78
CA ASN A 271 17.71 -18.17 5.01
C ASN A 271 17.50 -19.59 5.55
N ALA A 272 18.15 -20.59 4.93
CA ALA A 272 18.09 -21.97 5.41
C ALA A 272 18.62 -22.11 6.84
N SER A 273 19.66 -21.34 7.18
CA SER A 273 20.23 -21.32 8.54
C SER A 273 19.29 -20.67 9.56
N ILE A 274 18.63 -19.57 9.19
CA ILE A 274 17.64 -18.89 10.02
C ILE A 274 16.40 -19.76 10.23
N ALA A 275 15.86 -20.36 9.16
CA ALA A 275 14.71 -21.24 9.23
C ALA A 275 14.98 -22.44 10.15
N ALA A 276 16.12 -23.12 9.98
CA ALA A 276 16.50 -24.23 10.85
C ALA A 276 16.73 -23.82 12.31
N ALA A 277 17.20 -22.59 12.55
CA ALA A 277 17.36 -22.06 13.90
C ALA A 277 16.01 -21.80 14.58
N ARG A 278 15.05 -21.21 13.86
CA ARG A 278 13.69 -20.95 14.35
C ARG A 278 12.88 -22.24 14.55
N GLU A 279 13.07 -23.24 13.69
CA GLU A 279 12.46 -24.56 13.89
C GLU A 279 12.98 -25.23 15.17
N ALA A 280 14.27 -25.07 15.47
CA ALA A 280 14.88 -25.63 16.68
C ALA A 280 14.53 -24.86 17.96
N ASP A 281 14.33 -23.55 17.84
CA ASP A 281 14.02 -22.64 18.93
C ASP A 281 13.09 -21.53 18.40
N PRO A 282 11.77 -21.69 18.51
CA PRO A 282 10.80 -20.70 18.02
C PRO A 282 10.96 -19.32 18.65
N ASP A 283 11.52 -19.25 19.86
CA ASP A 283 11.71 -18.03 20.63
C ASP A 283 13.10 -17.38 20.39
N VAL A 284 13.88 -17.89 19.43
CA VAL A 284 15.23 -17.39 19.15
C VAL A 284 15.20 -15.92 18.73
N THR A 285 15.98 -15.09 19.43
CA THR A 285 16.05 -13.65 19.16
C THR A 285 16.91 -13.32 17.94
N TRP A 286 16.62 -12.20 17.29
CA TRP A 286 17.46 -11.68 16.21
C TRP A 286 18.91 -11.43 16.62
N ASP A 287 19.17 -10.95 17.85
CA ASP A 287 20.53 -10.80 18.37
C ASP A 287 21.30 -12.13 18.35
N THR A 288 20.63 -13.21 18.75
CA THR A 288 21.22 -14.56 18.75
C THR A 288 21.47 -15.06 17.33
N LEU A 289 20.50 -14.83 16.43
CA LEU A 289 20.61 -15.19 15.01
C LEU A 289 21.75 -14.44 14.33
N ASN A 290 21.82 -13.12 14.49
CA ASN A 290 22.84 -12.25 13.91
C ASN A 290 24.24 -12.58 14.46
N GLN A 291 24.35 -12.86 15.77
CA GLN A 291 25.62 -13.29 16.35
C GLN A 291 26.11 -14.63 15.77
N ARG A 292 25.18 -15.55 15.46
CA ARG A 292 25.49 -16.91 15.02
C ARG A 292 25.72 -17.03 13.51
N TYR A 293 24.94 -16.31 12.71
CA TYR A 293 24.87 -16.46 11.26
C TYR A 293 25.26 -15.19 10.49
N GLY A 294 25.50 -14.08 11.20
CA GLY A 294 25.68 -12.77 10.60
C GLY A 294 24.36 -12.10 10.23
N GLU A 295 24.46 -10.82 9.88
CA GLU A 295 23.32 -10.04 9.39
C GLU A 295 22.81 -10.60 8.05
N CYS A 296 21.53 -10.33 7.76
CA CYS A 296 20.92 -10.62 6.47
C CYS A 296 21.81 -10.05 5.35
N PRO A 297 22.19 -10.84 4.33
CA PRO A 297 23.06 -10.35 3.27
C PRO A 297 22.24 -9.50 2.28
N TRP A 298 21.71 -8.37 2.75
CA TRP A 298 20.97 -7.36 2.00
C TRP A 298 21.81 -6.07 1.92
N PRO A 299 21.80 -5.31 0.81
CA PRO A 299 20.98 -5.48 -0.38
C PRO A 299 21.57 -6.42 -1.44
N PRO A 300 20.73 -6.91 -2.37
CA PRO A 300 21.15 -7.65 -3.55
C PRO A 300 21.97 -6.79 -4.53
N PRO A 301 22.76 -7.42 -5.43
CA PRO A 301 23.45 -6.70 -6.49
C PRO A 301 22.48 -5.95 -7.41
N VAL A 302 22.82 -4.70 -7.72
CA VAL A 302 22.09 -3.92 -8.72
C VAL A 302 22.45 -4.43 -10.12
N THR A 303 21.46 -4.92 -10.86
CA THR A 303 21.64 -5.47 -12.21
C THR A 303 20.54 -4.98 -13.18
N PRO A 304 20.79 -5.01 -14.51
CA PRO A 304 19.78 -4.70 -15.53
C PRO A 304 18.55 -5.62 -15.55
N THR A 305 18.62 -6.78 -14.90
CA THR A 305 17.53 -7.77 -14.87
C THR A 305 16.88 -7.89 -13.48
N SER A 306 17.40 -7.15 -12.50
CA SER A 306 16.88 -7.11 -11.13
C SER A 306 15.46 -6.54 -11.08
N GLN A 307 14.62 -7.08 -10.19
CA GLN A 307 13.33 -6.49 -9.85
C GLN A 307 13.43 -5.17 -9.09
N TRP A 308 14.59 -4.86 -8.50
CA TRP A 308 14.80 -3.65 -7.70
C TRP A 308 15.33 -2.47 -8.53
N ARG A 309 15.44 -2.63 -9.85
CA ARG A 309 15.86 -1.55 -10.74
C ARG A 309 14.69 -0.59 -11.02
N PRO A 310 14.97 0.70 -11.29
CA PRO A 310 13.96 1.59 -11.84
C PRO A 310 13.27 0.98 -13.06
N THR A 311 11.96 1.14 -13.16
CA THR A 311 11.08 0.62 -14.22
C THR A 311 10.91 -0.90 -14.30
N GLY A 312 11.58 -1.69 -13.45
CA GLY A 312 11.53 -3.16 -13.51
C GLY A 312 10.10 -3.72 -13.37
N PRO A 313 9.50 -3.65 -12.16
CA PRO A 313 8.12 -4.05 -11.89
C PRO A 313 7.08 -3.34 -12.75
N PHE A 314 7.31 -2.07 -13.11
CA PHE A 314 6.43 -1.38 -14.06
C PHE A 314 6.25 -2.18 -15.36
N HIS A 315 7.35 -2.60 -16.00
CA HIS A 315 7.30 -3.36 -17.25
C HIS A 315 6.99 -4.85 -17.07
N ALA A 316 7.58 -5.45 -16.03
CA ALA A 316 7.55 -6.90 -15.85
C ALA A 316 6.31 -7.39 -15.09
N MET A 317 5.61 -6.51 -14.36
CA MET A 317 4.45 -6.85 -13.54
C MET A 317 3.24 -5.98 -13.91
N LEU A 318 3.32 -4.65 -13.73
CA LEU A 318 2.16 -3.76 -13.91
C LEU A 318 1.63 -3.75 -15.35
N GLU A 319 2.50 -3.56 -16.35
CA GLU A 319 2.13 -3.60 -17.77
C GLU A 319 1.56 -4.96 -18.21
N ARG A 320 1.74 -6.01 -17.42
CA ARG A 320 1.22 -7.36 -17.71
C ARG A 320 -0.26 -7.50 -17.35
N VAL A 321 -0.75 -6.64 -16.46
CA VAL A 321 -2.15 -6.60 -16.02
C VAL A 321 -2.90 -5.36 -16.53
N VAL A 322 -2.21 -4.34 -17.03
CA VAL A 322 -2.82 -3.19 -17.71
C VAL A 322 -3.46 -3.64 -19.04
N PRO A 323 -4.68 -3.19 -19.40
CA PRO A 323 -5.63 -2.37 -18.64
C PRO A 323 -6.84 -3.19 -18.14
N TYR A 324 -6.63 -4.24 -17.35
CA TYR A 324 -7.72 -5.04 -16.76
C TYR A 324 -8.65 -4.13 -15.96
N SER A 325 -9.97 -4.13 -16.21
CA SER A 325 -10.90 -3.20 -15.55
C SER A 325 -10.88 -3.35 -14.02
N LEU A 326 -10.86 -2.23 -13.28
CA LEU A 326 -10.74 -2.20 -11.80
C LEU A 326 -11.81 -1.31 -11.14
N ALA A 327 -12.07 -1.59 -9.86
CA ALA A 327 -12.72 -0.73 -8.89
C ALA A 327 -11.76 0.36 -8.39
N GLY A 328 -10.51 -0.01 -8.08
CA GLY A 328 -9.49 0.89 -7.53
C GLY A 328 -8.14 0.24 -7.26
N PHE A 329 -7.24 1.01 -6.64
CA PHE A 329 -5.90 0.59 -6.26
C PHE A 329 -5.70 0.64 -4.74
N LEU A 330 -5.00 -0.35 -4.20
CA LEU A 330 -4.43 -0.34 -2.85
C LEU A 330 -2.92 -0.16 -2.97
N TRP A 331 -2.32 0.69 -2.14
CA TRP A 331 -0.89 1.00 -2.23
C TRP A 331 -0.23 1.05 -0.85
N TYR A 332 0.72 0.15 -0.63
CA TYR A 332 1.52 0.12 0.60
C TYR A 332 3.01 0.01 0.28
N GLN A 333 3.67 1.17 0.28
CA GLN A 333 5.07 1.32 -0.07
C GLN A 333 5.63 2.63 0.50
N GLY A 334 6.94 2.67 0.73
CA GLY A 334 7.71 3.88 0.97
C GLY A 334 9.06 3.64 1.65
N GLU A 335 9.24 2.47 2.26
CA GLU A 335 10.37 2.14 3.13
C GLU A 335 11.70 2.16 2.36
N GLU A 336 11.72 1.66 1.12
CA GLU A 336 12.93 1.68 0.28
C GLU A 336 13.30 3.10 -0.21
N ASP A 337 12.39 4.06 -0.08
CA ASP A 337 12.61 5.46 -0.44
C ASP A 337 13.08 6.33 0.73
N GLU A 338 13.29 5.76 1.94
CA GLU A 338 13.79 6.48 3.11
C GLU A 338 15.03 7.36 2.82
N PRO A 339 16.09 6.87 2.13
CA PRO A 339 17.26 7.70 1.84
C PRO A 339 16.99 8.91 0.93
N TYR A 340 15.83 8.93 0.27
CA TYR A 340 15.40 9.94 -0.70
C TYR A 340 13.99 10.46 -0.40
N CYS A 341 13.56 10.43 0.87
CA CYS A 341 12.19 10.72 1.28
C CYS A 341 11.66 12.10 0.80
N GLU A 342 12.54 13.09 0.65
CA GLU A 342 12.26 14.41 0.09
C GLU A 342 11.68 14.35 -1.35
N SER A 343 12.07 13.34 -2.13
CA SER A 343 11.59 13.11 -3.51
C SER A 343 10.25 12.37 -3.55
N TYR A 344 9.87 11.71 -2.46
CA TYR A 344 8.79 10.72 -2.46
C TYR A 344 7.44 11.33 -2.83
N ARG A 345 7.12 12.51 -2.29
CA ARG A 345 5.84 13.17 -2.54
C ARG A 345 5.61 13.48 -4.02
N GLU A 346 6.64 13.99 -4.70
CA GLU A 346 6.58 14.30 -6.14
C GLU A 346 6.34 13.02 -6.94
N LEU A 347 7.18 11.99 -6.71
CA LEU A 347 7.10 10.72 -7.42
C LEU A 347 5.78 9.98 -7.17
N LEU A 348 5.24 10.03 -5.96
CA LEU A 348 3.93 9.44 -5.62
C LEU A 348 2.81 10.08 -6.43
N GLY A 349 2.78 11.41 -6.53
CA GLY A 349 1.79 12.10 -7.35
C GLY A 349 1.93 11.76 -8.84
N MET A 350 3.15 11.67 -9.34
CA MET A 350 3.43 11.29 -10.74
C MET A 350 2.99 9.85 -11.03
N MET A 351 3.32 8.90 -10.15
CA MET A 351 2.94 7.49 -10.29
C MET A 351 1.42 7.31 -10.27
N ILE A 352 0.70 7.97 -9.36
CA ILE A 352 -0.77 7.94 -9.31
C ILE A 352 -1.37 8.45 -10.63
N GLY A 353 -0.83 9.56 -11.15
CA GLY A 353 -1.24 10.13 -12.43
C GLY A 353 -0.99 9.19 -13.61
N GLU A 354 0.19 8.56 -13.65
CA GLU A 354 0.57 7.60 -14.67
C GLU A 354 -0.32 6.35 -14.65
N TRP A 355 -0.56 5.77 -13.48
CA TRP A 355 -1.42 4.59 -13.35
C TRP A 355 -2.85 4.93 -13.79
N ARG A 356 -3.43 6.05 -13.37
CA ARG A 356 -4.75 6.48 -13.87
C ARG A 356 -4.78 6.66 -15.40
N ALA A 357 -3.69 7.16 -15.99
CA ALA A 357 -3.59 7.29 -17.44
C ALA A 357 -3.56 5.93 -18.17
N LEU A 358 -2.85 4.94 -17.63
CA LEU A 358 -2.79 3.57 -18.17
C LEU A 358 -4.19 2.92 -18.23
N TRP A 359 -5.03 3.17 -17.23
CA TRP A 359 -6.44 2.72 -17.22
C TRP A 359 -7.41 3.67 -17.91
N SER A 360 -6.98 4.89 -18.22
CA SER A 360 -7.84 5.96 -18.76
C SER A 360 -9.06 6.26 -17.88
N GLU A 361 -8.90 6.13 -16.55
CA GLU A 361 -9.94 6.32 -15.55
C GLU A 361 -9.37 7.03 -14.31
N ASN A 362 -10.16 7.91 -13.69
CA ASN A 362 -9.82 8.52 -12.39
C ASN A 362 -10.12 7.53 -11.25
N LEU A 363 -9.47 6.36 -11.26
CA LEU A 363 -9.70 5.31 -10.27
C LEU A 363 -9.29 5.75 -8.85
N PRO A 364 -10.01 5.31 -7.82
CA PRO A 364 -9.66 5.59 -6.43
C PRO A 364 -8.32 4.94 -6.08
N PHE A 365 -7.54 5.65 -5.27
CA PHE A 365 -6.23 5.23 -4.79
C PHE A 365 -6.22 5.26 -3.27
N LEU A 366 -6.10 4.09 -2.63
CA LEU A 366 -6.11 3.96 -1.17
C LEU A 366 -4.69 3.63 -0.71
N ILE A 367 -4.08 4.57 0.01
CA ILE A 367 -2.70 4.51 0.47
C ILE A 367 -2.68 4.04 1.92
N VAL A 368 -1.80 3.10 2.22
CA VAL A 368 -1.42 2.76 3.59
C VAL A 368 -0.27 3.67 3.99
N GLN A 369 -0.49 4.56 4.97
CA GLN A 369 0.61 5.34 5.53
C GLN A 369 1.64 4.38 6.16
N LEU A 370 2.92 4.75 6.18
CA LEU A 370 3.90 3.95 6.91
C LEU A 370 3.61 3.98 8.41
N PRO A 371 3.78 2.85 9.13
CA PRO A 371 3.66 2.82 10.58
C PRO A 371 4.88 3.48 11.26
N GLN A 372 4.94 3.42 12.59
CA GLN A 372 6.19 3.73 13.29
C GLN A 372 7.21 2.62 13.08
N TRP A 373 8.46 3.00 12.88
CA TRP A 373 9.59 2.07 12.83
C TRP A 373 10.91 2.80 13.09
N ILE A 374 11.83 2.12 13.77
CA ILE A 374 13.24 2.48 13.85
C ILE A 374 14.04 1.20 13.98
N ASP A 375 15.23 1.14 13.39
CA ASP A 375 16.16 0.07 13.71
C ASP A 375 16.82 0.28 15.08
N LYS A 376 17.16 -0.84 15.71
CA LYS A 376 17.79 -0.88 17.02
C LYS A 376 19.13 -0.14 17.08
N GLY A 377 19.87 -0.10 15.98
CA GLY A 377 21.17 0.59 15.92
C GLY A 377 21.03 2.10 16.15
N HIS A 378 20.11 2.74 15.42
CA HIS A 378 19.78 4.15 15.62
C HIS A 378 19.12 4.41 16.98
N ALA A 379 18.23 3.52 17.43
CA ALA A 379 17.58 3.66 18.74
C ALA A 379 18.59 3.61 19.91
N ASP A 380 19.47 2.59 19.96
CA ASP A 380 20.47 2.42 21.01
C ASP A 380 21.50 3.56 21.03
N ALA A 381 21.78 4.16 19.86
CA ALA A 381 22.65 5.32 19.72
C ALA A 381 21.98 6.65 20.08
N GLY A 382 20.64 6.67 20.26
CA GLY A 382 19.87 7.89 20.47
C GLY A 382 19.87 8.81 19.25
N THR A 383 19.94 8.24 18.04
CA THR A 383 20.08 8.97 16.78
C THR A 383 18.93 8.63 15.84
N ASP A 384 17.74 9.15 16.10
CA ASP A 384 16.62 9.07 15.16
C ASP A 384 16.88 10.00 13.96
N PRO A 385 16.98 9.47 12.72
CA PRO A 385 17.21 10.30 11.53
C PRO A 385 15.97 11.11 11.13
N MET A 386 14.78 10.77 11.65
CA MET A 386 13.51 11.45 11.41
C MET A 386 13.09 11.51 9.93
N LEU A 387 13.44 10.49 9.14
CA LEU A 387 13.11 10.39 7.71
C LEU A 387 11.73 9.76 7.47
N TRP A 388 11.32 8.80 8.29
CA TRP A 388 9.99 8.16 8.22
C TRP A 388 8.82 9.14 8.37
N PRO A 389 8.85 10.12 9.30
CA PRO A 389 7.84 11.17 9.37
C PRO A 389 7.66 11.95 8.06
N VAL A 390 8.74 12.17 7.29
CA VAL A 390 8.68 12.87 5.99
C VAL A 390 7.92 12.03 4.96
N LEU A 391 8.15 10.71 4.94
CA LEU A 391 7.38 9.78 4.09
C LEU A 391 5.90 9.76 4.48
N ARG A 392 5.59 9.70 5.79
CA ARG A 392 4.22 9.72 6.30
C ARG A 392 3.48 11.00 5.92
N GLU A 393 4.16 12.14 6.01
CA GLU A 393 3.63 13.44 5.55
C GLU A 393 3.38 13.44 4.05
N ALA A 394 4.30 12.90 3.25
CA ALA A 394 4.13 12.79 1.80
C ALA A 394 2.91 11.94 1.42
N GLN A 395 2.69 10.81 2.10
CA GLN A 395 1.53 9.94 1.88
C GLN A 395 0.22 10.63 2.28
N TRP A 396 0.21 11.34 3.42
CA TRP A 396 -0.94 12.11 3.87
C TRP A 396 -1.24 13.28 2.95
N ASP A 397 -0.24 14.06 2.56
CA ASP A 397 -0.39 15.20 1.66
C ASP A 397 -0.94 14.78 0.29
N ALA A 398 -0.48 13.65 -0.26
CA ALA A 398 -1.04 13.09 -1.50
C ALA A 398 -2.56 12.85 -1.38
N ALA A 399 -3.02 12.28 -0.27
CA ALA A 399 -4.45 12.06 -0.02
C ALA A 399 -5.24 13.36 0.26
N GLN A 400 -4.61 14.42 0.74
CA GLN A 400 -5.28 15.71 0.95
C GLN A 400 -5.37 16.56 -0.33
N THR A 401 -4.45 16.38 -1.26
CA THR A 401 -4.24 17.30 -2.39
C THR A 401 -4.55 16.71 -3.76
N ILE A 402 -4.62 15.39 -3.89
CA ILE A 402 -4.95 14.70 -5.14
C ILE A 402 -6.37 14.15 -5.05
N ASP A 403 -7.21 14.52 -6.01
CA ASP A 403 -8.59 14.07 -6.06
C ASP A 403 -8.71 12.53 -6.13
N ASN A 404 -9.71 11.98 -5.45
CA ASN A 404 -9.99 10.55 -5.35
C ASN A 404 -8.80 9.71 -4.82
N VAL A 405 -7.95 10.30 -3.97
CA VAL A 405 -6.86 9.63 -3.24
C VAL A 405 -7.18 9.70 -1.76
N TYR A 406 -7.01 8.59 -1.05
CA TYR A 406 -7.27 8.48 0.37
C TYR A 406 -6.09 7.79 1.07
N ALA A 407 -5.88 8.09 2.34
CA ALA A 407 -4.84 7.45 3.14
C ALA A 407 -5.39 7.00 4.48
N ILE A 408 -5.08 5.76 4.88
CA ILE A 408 -5.34 5.26 6.23
C ILE A 408 -4.13 5.55 7.13
N CYS A 409 -4.39 5.84 8.40
CA CYS A 409 -3.34 5.96 9.41
C CYS A 409 -3.01 4.59 10.00
N THR A 410 -1.73 4.32 10.21
CA THR A 410 -1.19 3.07 10.78
C THR A 410 -0.06 3.37 11.75
N ILE A 411 0.02 4.59 12.29
CA ILE A 411 1.06 5.01 13.23
C ILE A 411 1.14 4.12 14.49
N ASP A 412 0.04 3.42 14.77
CA ASP A 412 -0.20 2.46 15.84
C ASP A 412 0.07 1.00 15.45
N CYS A 413 0.38 0.69 14.18
CA CYS A 413 0.62 -0.67 13.68
C CYS A 413 2.11 -0.98 13.46
N GLY A 414 3.01 -0.29 14.16
CA GLY A 414 4.46 -0.47 14.05
C GLY A 414 5.00 -1.55 14.98
N GLU A 415 6.27 -1.93 14.81
CA GLU A 415 6.98 -2.82 15.74
C GLU A 415 8.43 -2.37 15.88
N PHE A 416 8.96 -2.38 17.10
CA PHE A 416 10.32 -1.94 17.37
C PHE A 416 11.32 -2.85 16.66
N ASP A 417 12.25 -2.26 15.92
CA ASP A 417 13.27 -3.00 15.18
C ASP A 417 12.69 -4.08 14.25
N ASN A 418 11.44 -3.96 13.81
CA ASN A 418 10.84 -4.82 12.79
C ASN A 418 10.15 -3.97 11.72
N VAL A 419 10.77 -3.88 10.55
CA VAL A 419 10.23 -3.07 9.44
C VAL A 419 9.00 -3.71 8.79
N HIS A 420 8.72 -4.98 9.12
CA HIS A 420 7.60 -5.77 8.64
C HIS A 420 6.70 -6.20 9.80
N PRO A 421 5.93 -5.27 10.41
CA PRO A 421 5.02 -5.62 11.51
C PRO A 421 4.05 -6.73 11.07
N THR A 422 3.75 -7.68 11.95
CA THR A 422 2.99 -8.89 11.62
C THR A 422 1.48 -8.69 11.67
N ASP A 423 0.99 -7.66 12.37
CA ASP A 423 -0.40 -7.22 12.26
C ASP A 423 -0.67 -6.62 10.87
N LYS A 424 -1.28 -7.44 10.01
CA LYS A 424 -1.80 -7.04 8.70
C LYS A 424 -3.31 -6.95 8.65
N ARG A 425 -4.00 -7.32 9.73
CA ARG A 425 -5.46 -7.25 9.81
C ARG A 425 -5.90 -5.82 9.93
N THR A 426 -5.36 -5.09 10.90
CA THR A 426 -5.72 -3.69 11.14
C THR A 426 -5.58 -2.81 9.89
N PRO A 427 -4.44 -2.79 9.16
CA PRO A 427 -4.35 -2.01 7.93
C PRO A 427 -5.28 -2.51 6.81
N GLY A 428 -5.48 -3.83 6.68
CA GLY A 428 -6.41 -4.40 5.68
C GLY A 428 -7.86 -4.00 5.93
N GLU A 429 -8.32 -4.08 7.18
CA GLU A 429 -9.68 -3.70 7.58
C GLU A 429 -9.89 -2.18 7.45
N ARG A 430 -8.92 -1.35 7.87
CA ARG A 430 -8.99 0.11 7.68
C ARG A 430 -9.05 0.51 6.21
N LEU A 431 -8.34 -0.19 5.32
CA LEU A 431 -8.47 0.02 3.87
C LEU A 431 -9.89 -0.31 3.40
N ALA A 432 -10.49 -1.40 3.89
CA ALA A 432 -11.83 -1.80 3.50
C ALA A 432 -12.87 -0.79 3.99
N GLU A 433 -12.75 -0.35 5.24
CA GLU A 433 -13.59 0.71 5.81
C GLU A 433 -13.48 2.01 5.01
N CYS A 434 -12.26 2.39 4.61
CA CYS A 434 -12.02 3.50 3.70
C CYS A 434 -12.77 3.32 2.37
N ALA A 435 -12.69 2.14 1.74
CA ALA A 435 -13.43 1.86 0.50
C ALA A 435 -14.96 1.87 0.72
N LEU A 436 -15.46 1.24 1.78
CA LEU A 436 -16.88 1.20 2.15
C LEU A 436 -17.45 2.60 2.27
N ARG A 437 -16.75 3.50 2.96
CA ARG A 437 -17.17 4.89 3.10
C ARG A 437 -17.03 5.68 1.79
N GLN A 438 -15.82 5.74 1.25
CA GLN A 438 -15.48 6.70 0.19
C GLN A 438 -16.01 6.28 -1.18
N ILE A 439 -16.09 4.98 -1.45
CA ILE A 439 -16.38 4.43 -2.78
C ILE A 439 -17.77 3.81 -2.83
N TYR A 440 -18.18 3.12 -1.77
CA TYR A 440 -19.47 2.42 -1.72
C TYR A 440 -20.58 3.21 -0.99
N GLY A 441 -20.27 4.38 -0.41
CA GLY A 441 -21.26 5.30 0.16
C GLY A 441 -21.83 4.88 1.51
N LEU A 442 -21.12 4.06 2.28
CA LEU A 442 -21.49 3.71 3.65
C LEU A 442 -21.01 4.82 4.61
N ASP A 443 -21.80 5.90 4.68
CA ASP A 443 -21.47 7.13 5.41
C ASP A 443 -21.34 7.00 6.94
N ASP A 444 -21.74 5.88 7.52
CA ASP A 444 -21.65 5.61 8.96
C ASP A 444 -20.35 4.90 9.36
N VAL A 445 -19.53 4.44 8.40
CA VAL A 445 -18.24 3.78 8.70
C VAL A 445 -17.22 4.83 9.17
N PRO A 446 -16.65 4.69 10.39
CA PRO A 446 -15.64 5.62 10.88
C PRO A 446 -14.30 5.34 10.19
N VAL A 447 -13.73 6.36 9.54
CA VAL A 447 -12.43 6.24 8.82
C VAL A 447 -11.47 7.39 9.12
N TYR A 448 -11.88 8.30 10.00
CA TYR A 448 -11.10 9.48 10.33
C TYR A 448 -10.76 9.49 11.81
N GLY A 449 -9.46 9.44 12.11
CA GLY A 449 -8.95 9.74 13.44
C GLY A 449 -8.93 11.24 13.74
N PRO A 450 -8.58 11.64 14.97
CA PRO A 450 -8.49 13.04 15.36
C PRO A 450 -7.63 13.85 14.37
N THR A 451 -8.22 14.86 13.77
CA THR A 451 -7.55 15.72 12.78
C THR A 451 -7.56 17.16 13.25
N VAL A 452 -6.43 17.86 13.18
CA VAL A 452 -6.35 19.27 13.57
C VAL A 452 -7.29 20.10 12.70
N LEU A 453 -8.16 20.86 13.37
CA LEU A 453 -9.06 21.85 12.78
C LEU A 453 -8.46 23.26 12.87
N GLY A 454 -7.72 23.54 13.94
CA GLY A 454 -7.19 24.87 14.19
C GLY A 454 -6.35 24.93 15.46
N PHE A 455 -5.78 26.10 15.73
CA PHE A 455 -5.07 26.36 16.97
C PHE A 455 -5.28 27.79 17.49
N ARG A 456 -4.95 27.98 18.77
CA ARG A 456 -4.88 29.29 19.43
C ARG A 456 -3.67 29.33 20.35
N CYS A 457 -2.79 30.31 20.14
CA CYS A 457 -1.69 30.59 21.07
C CYS A 457 -2.22 31.45 22.24
N GLY A 458 -2.10 30.94 23.46
CA GLY A 458 -2.49 31.62 24.69
C GLY A 458 -1.34 32.42 25.32
N GLU A 459 -1.65 33.06 26.45
CA GLU A 459 -0.64 33.70 27.30
C GLU A 459 0.35 32.65 27.84
N ASN A 460 1.57 33.07 28.17
CA ASN A 460 2.63 32.24 28.76
C ASN A 460 3.11 31.04 27.92
N GLY A 461 2.90 31.07 26.60
CA GLY A 461 3.43 30.05 25.69
C GLY A 461 2.58 28.78 25.58
N HIS A 462 1.34 28.79 26.09
CA HIS A 462 0.40 27.69 25.89
C HIS A 462 -0.12 27.67 24.45
N VAL A 463 -0.27 26.48 23.87
CA VAL A 463 -0.88 26.29 22.55
C VAL A 463 -2.13 25.41 22.73
N CYS A 464 -3.27 25.90 22.31
CA CYS A 464 -4.54 25.18 22.35
C CYS A 464 -4.84 24.67 20.93
N LEU A 465 -4.86 23.36 20.73
CA LEU A 465 -5.25 22.71 19.48
C LEU A 465 -6.72 22.30 19.52
N PHE A 466 -7.41 22.47 18.40
CA PHE A 466 -8.78 22.02 18.19
C PHE A 466 -8.76 20.89 17.18
N PHE A 467 -9.44 19.79 17.48
CA PHE A 467 -9.52 18.61 16.61
C PHE A 467 -10.95 18.35 16.17
N ARG A 468 -11.14 17.97 14.91
CA ARG A 468 -12.35 17.27 14.43
C ARG A 468 -12.16 15.76 14.56
N TYR A 469 -13.26 15.02 14.51
CA TYR A 469 -13.28 13.55 14.68
C TYR A 469 -12.67 13.08 16.01
N ALA A 470 -12.88 13.88 17.05
CA ALA A 470 -12.24 13.71 18.36
C ALA A 470 -13.25 13.33 19.45
N HIS A 471 -14.33 12.66 19.09
CA HIS A 471 -15.22 12.06 20.08
C HIS A 471 -14.45 11.00 20.87
N GLY A 472 -14.54 11.01 22.20
CA GLY A 472 -13.77 10.12 23.06
C GLY A 472 -12.25 10.29 22.94
N LEU A 473 -11.77 11.49 22.60
CA LEU A 473 -10.34 11.80 22.49
C LEU A 473 -9.57 11.34 23.73
N HIS A 474 -8.59 10.47 23.55
CA HIS A 474 -7.80 9.94 24.64
C HIS A 474 -6.40 9.53 24.17
N PHE A 475 -5.51 9.41 25.15
CA PHE A 475 -4.19 8.85 24.97
C PHE A 475 -4.20 7.36 25.34
N GLU A 476 -3.57 6.53 24.52
CA GLU A 476 -3.37 5.10 24.77
C GLU A 476 -1.95 4.69 24.33
N GLY A 477 -1.28 3.81 25.08
CA GLY A 477 0.10 3.37 24.78
C GLY A 477 1.15 4.49 24.73
N VAL A 478 2.38 4.16 24.30
CA VAL A 478 3.42 5.16 23.95
C VAL A 478 4.04 4.79 22.61
N THR A 479 4.31 3.52 22.39
CA THR A 479 4.63 2.94 21.08
C THR A 479 3.66 1.79 20.81
N PRO A 480 3.53 1.36 19.54
CA PRO A 480 2.63 0.27 19.16
C PRO A 480 2.78 -1.03 19.96
N ASP A 481 4.00 -1.37 20.36
CA ASP A 481 4.38 -2.60 21.05
C ASP A 481 4.66 -2.40 22.55
N ASP A 482 4.55 -1.17 23.06
CA ASP A 482 4.66 -0.87 24.48
C ASP A 482 3.34 -1.21 25.18
N THR A 483 3.24 -2.47 25.61
CA THR A 483 2.12 -2.99 26.42
C THR A 483 2.35 -2.80 27.92
N ASP A 484 3.53 -2.29 28.32
CA ASP A 484 4.03 -2.33 29.69
C ASP A 484 4.00 -0.91 30.31
N ASP A 485 2.81 -0.29 30.32
CA ASP A 485 2.61 0.89 31.16
C ASP A 485 2.07 0.43 32.53
N ASP A 486 2.98 0.19 33.48
CA ASP A 486 2.70 0.18 34.94
C ASP A 486 1.95 1.46 35.41
N PHE A 487 1.74 2.42 34.51
CA PHE A 487 1.01 3.67 34.65
C PHE A 487 -0.38 3.74 34.01
N VAL A 488 -0.87 2.71 33.28
CA VAL A 488 -2.28 2.67 32.80
C VAL A 488 -3.26 2.91 33.96
N ASP A 489 -2.87 2.51 35.17
CA ASP A 489 -3.66 2.67 36.39
C ASP A 489 -3.49 4.02 37.12
N GLN A 490 -2.59 4.94 36.70
CA GLN A 490 -2.17 6.07 37.56
C GLN A 490 -2.32 7.50 37.02
N LEU A 491 -2.71 7.73 35.77
CA LEU A 491 -3.17 9.05 35.31
C LEU A 491 -4.41 8.89 34.43
N PRO A 492 -5.41 9.78 34.50
CA PRO A 492 -6.49 9.75 33.52
C PRO A 492 -5.86 9.90 32.13
N SER A 493 -6.34 9.12 31.14
CA SER A 493 -5.98 9.13 29.71
C SER A 493 -6.08 10.49 29.00
N LEU A 494 -6.28 11.56 29.76
CA LEU A 494 -6.45 12.93 29.36
C LEU A 494 -5.17 13.76 29.52
N VAL A 495 -4.15 13.33 30.26
CA VAL A 495 -2.91 14.11 30.43
C VAL A 495 -1.67 13.25 30.21
N ARG A 496 -0.77 13.70 29.32
CA ARG A 496 0.57 13.13 29.15
C ARG A 496 1.64 14.15 29.47
N ASN A 497 2.69 13.69 30.15
CA ASN A 497 3.89 14.47 30.38
C ASN A 497 4.61 14.75 29.05
N ALA A 498 5.56 15.69 29.08
CA ALA A 498 6.24 16.14 27.87
C ALA A 498 6.93 15.01 27.09
N GLU A 499 7.60 14.09 27.78
CA GLU A 499 8.38 13.00 27.17
C GLU A 499 7.52 11.91 26.53
N ARG A 500 6.23 11.80 26.87
CA ARG A 500 5.32 10.77 26.36
C ARG A 500 4.18 11.29 25.49
N SER A 501 4.03 12.61 25.38
CA SER A 501 2.87 13.22 24.72
C SER A 501 2.88 13.07 23.19
N GLY A 502 4.07 12.93 22.60
CA GLY A 502 4.27 12.99 21.15
C GLY A 502 4.22 14.40 20.56
N PHE A 503 3.97 15.42 21.39
CA PHE A 503 3.90 16.82 20.97
C PHE A 503 5.20 17.55 21.27
N GLU A 504 5.68 18.33 20.31
CA GLU A 504 6.83 19.19 20.47
C GLU A 504 6.51 20.61 19.98
N LEU A 505 7.06 21.61 20.69
CA LEU A 505 6.95 23.03 20.37
C LEU A 505 8.33 23.57 20.02
N ALA A 506 8.41 24.51 19.08
CA ALA A 506 9.64 25.22 18.77
C ALA A 506 9.46 26.74 18.83
N GLY A 507 10.51 27.42 19.28
CA GLY A 507 10.62 28.87 19.28
C GLY A 507 11.23 29.39 17.97
N VAL A 508 11.53 30.69 17.93
CA VAL A 508 12.18 31.35 16.77
C VAL A 508 13.58 30.84 16.47
N ASP A 509 14.18 30.07 17.38
CA ASP A 509 15.44 29.35 17.19
C ASP A 509 15.28 28.05 16.37
N GLY A 510 14.04 27.60 16.14
CA GLY A 510 13.73 26.39 15.39
C GLY A 510 14.04 25.08 16.13
N MET A 511 14.40 25.14 17.42
CA MET A 511 14.66 23.95 18.22
C MET A 511 13.34 23.43 18.80
N PHE A 512 13.03 22.16 18.53
CA PHE A 512 11.85 21.49 19.05
C PHE A 512 12.11 20.93 20.45
N HIS A 513 11.17 21.17 21.36
CA HIS A 513 11.19 20.70 22.73
C HIS A 513 9.89 19.95 23.04
N PRO A 514 9.95 18.79 23.72
CA PRO A 514 8.75 18.06 24.14
C PRO A 514 7.81 18.93 24.99
N ALA A 515 6.50 18.76 24.80
CA ALA A 515 5.46 19.55 25.44
C ALA A 515 4.46 18.68 26.20
N THR A 516 4.12 19.08 27.42
CA THR A 516 3.04 18.41 28.17
C THR A 516 1.73 18.63 27.44
N ALA A 517 0.89 17.59 27.34
CA ALA A 517 -0.39 17.64 26.65
C ALA A 517 -1.54 17.30 27.60
N ALA A 518 -2.58 18.13 27.60
CA ALA A 518 -3.79 17.92 28.38
C ALA A 518 -5.04 18.06 27.51
N ILE A 519 -5.84 16.99 27.45
CA ILE A 519 -7.12 16.91 26.76
C ILE A 519 -8.20 17.57 27.64
N PHE A 520 -8.95 18.47 27.04
CA PHE A 520 -10.16 19.06 27.59
C PHE A 520 -11.33 18.67 26.69
N VAL A 521 -12.30 17.97 27.29
CA VAL A 521 -13.58 17.65 26.65
C VAL A 521 -14.53 18.79 27.00
N ASP A 522 -15.29 19.27 26.02
CA ASP A 522 -16.21 20.43 26.05
C ASP A 522 -15.60 21.76 25.59
N CYS A 523 -15.56 21.96 24.26
CA CYS A 523 -15.68 23.31 23.70
C CYS A 523 -17.00 23.39 22.93
N ASP A 524 -17.78 24.45 23.20
CA ASP A 524 -18.97 24.75 22.41
C ASP A 524 -18.53 25.31 21.06
N ILE A 525 -19.26 24.99 19.99
CA ILE A 525 -18.99 25.53 18.66
C ILE A 525 -19.05 27.06 18.63
N GLU A 526 -19.83 27.65 19.54
CA GLU A 526 -19.87 29.09 19.74
C GLU A 526 -18.51 29.65 20.19
N ASP A 527 -17.70 28.91 20.94
CA ASP A 527 -16.32 29.31 21.27
C ASP A 527 -15.42 29.28 20.04
N LEU A 528 -15.66 28.37 19.09
CA LEU A 528 -14.90 28.25 17.85
C LEU A 528 -15.16 29.44 16.91
N VAL A 529 -16.43 29.87 16.81
CA VAL A 529 -16.86 30.97 15.94
C VAL A 529 -16.54 32.34 16.54
N ASN A 530 -16.55 32.47 17.87
CA ASN A 530 -16.29 33.74 18.55
C ASN A 530 -14.83 33.96 18.94
N ALA A 531 -14.03 32.91 19.08
CA ALA A 531 -12.58 33.05 19.27
C ALA A 531 -11.90 33.30 17.92
N LYS A 532 -10.93 34.22 17.88
CA LYS A 532 -9.98 34.37 16.76
C LYS A 532 -9.11 33.10 16.66
N ILE A 533 -9.67 32.00 16.14
CA ILE A 533 -8.95 30.74 15.92
C ILE A 533 -8.36 30.78 14.52
N ASN A 534 -7.08 30.47 14.43
CA ASN A 534 -6.44 30.22 13.15
C ASN A 534 -6.84 28.81 12.72
N VAL A 535 -7.71 28.74 11.73
CA VAL A 535 -8.10 27.49 11.09
C VAL A 535 -6.90 27.04 10.25
N VAL A 536 -6.41 25.83 10.52
CA VAL A 536 -5.38 25.23 9.67
C VAL A 536 -6.12 24.78 8.42
N ASP A 537 -5.95 25.53 7.33
CA ASP A 537 -6.76 25.40 6.13
C ASP A 537 -6.50 24.07 5.42
N TYR A 538 -7.31 23.06 5.77
CA TYR A 538 -7.45 21.80 5.06
C TYR A 538 -8.90 21.67 4.59
N ASN A 539 -9.26 22.36 3.50
CA ASN A 539 -10.49 22.20 2.71
C ASN A 539 -11.74 21.76 3.52
N ALA A 540 -12.03 22.44 4.63
CA ALA A 540 -13.13 22.08 5.52
C ALA A 540 -14.51 22.45 4.94
N THR A 541 -14.54 23.14 3.79
CA THR A 541 -15.75 23.74 3.22
C THR A 541 -16.27 23.07 1.95
N GLU A 542 -15.51 22.19 1.29
CA GLU A 542 -15.93 21.57 0.01
C GLU A 542 -16.71 20.25 0.17
N PHE A 543 -16.73 19.62 1.35
CA PHE A 543 -17.37 18.31 1.56
C PHE A 543 -18.69 18.34 2.36
N GLY A 544 -19.30 19.50 2.56
CA GLY A 544 -20.69 19.57 3.10
C GLY A 544 -20.88 19.00 4.51
N ILE A 545 -19.83 18.92 5.33
CA ILE A 545 -19.91 18.40 6.70
C ILE A 545 -20.70 19.40 7.57
N PRO A 546 -21.85 19.01 8.14
CA PRO A 546 -22.57 19.87 9.07
C PRO A 546 -21.72 20.06 10.32
N ILE A 547 -21.38 21.30 10.65
CA ILE A 547 -20.67 21.66 11.88
C ILE A 547 -21.64 21.57 13.09
N ASN A 548 -22.35 20.45 13.26
CA ASN A 548 -23.19 20.23 14.44
C ASN A 548 -22.41 19.44 15.50
N SER A 549 -21.97 20.22 16.49
CA SER A 549 -21.28 19.91 17.74
C SER A 549 -21.69 18.62 18.46
N ARG A 550 -20.87 17.57 18.32
CA ARG A 550 -20.59 16.55 19.37
C ARG A 550 -19.17 15.95 19.37
N SER A 551 -18.28 16.42 18.50
CA SER A 551 -17.00 15.72 18.20
C SER A 551 -15.81 16.67 17.97
N ILE A 552 -15.78 17.80 18.69
CA ILE A 552 -14.59 18.66 18.77
C ILE A 552 -13.86 18.38 20.09
N GLY A 553 -12.60 17.98 19.98
CA GLY A 553 -11.71 17.77 21.12
C GLY A 553 -10.69 18.90 21.22
N THR A 554 -10.30 19.28 22.43
CA THR A 554 -9.28 20.32 22.66
C THR A 554 -8.08 19.72 23.37
N ILE A 555 -6.87 20.05 22.91
CA ILE A 555 -5.63 19.74 23.61
C ILE A 555 -4.88 21.03 23.93
N THR A 556 -4.53 21.24 25.19
CA THR A 556 -3.61 22.31 25.59
C THR A 556 -2.20 21.75 25.74
N LEU A 557 -1.25 22.44 25.13
CA LEU A 557 0.17 22.11 25.10
C LEU A 557 0.97 23.20 25.80
N ALA A 558 1.98 22.79 26.57
CA ALA A 558 2.90 23.73 27.20
C ALA A 558 4.28 23.12 27.45
N THR A 559 5.32 23.93 27.33
CA THR A 559 6.67 23.62 27.80
C THR A 559 7.36 24.90 28.29
N SER A 560 8.09 24.82 29.41
CA SER A 560 8.83 25.97 29.94
C SER A 560 10.02 26.36 29.07
N GLU A 561 10.47 25.45 28.20
CA GLU A 561 11.61 25.67 27.30
C GLU A 561 11.25 26.60 26.13
N VAL A 562 9.96 26.66 25.76
CA VAL A 562 9.46 27.44 24.63
C VAL A 562 8.35 28.39 25.09
N PRO A 563 8.70 29.53 25.71
CA PRO A 563 7.71 30.49 26.21
C PRO A 563 6.97 31.25 25.09
N LYS A 564 7.45 31.17 23.84
CA LYS A 564 6.85 31.79 22.66
C LYS A 564 6.91 30.82 21.47
N PRO A 565 5.98 29.85 21.39
CA PRO A 565 5.94 28.91 20.29
C PRO A 565 5.66 29.62 18.96
N VAL A 566 6.36 29.17 17.92
CA VAL A 566 6.18 29.58 16.53
C VAL A 566 6.01 28.39 15.59
N ALA A 567 6.34 27.18 16.04
CA ALA A 567 6.04 25.95 15.31
C ALA A 567 5.69 24.83 16.29
N LEU A 568 4.99 23.83 15.78
CA LEU A 568 4.54 22.65 16.51
C LEU A 568 4.63 21.41 15.63
N ARG A 569 4.90 20.26 16.23
CA ARG A 569 4.76 18.97 15.56
C ARG A 569 4.21 17.89 16.49
N TYR A 570 3.57 16.89 15.92
CA TYR A 570 3.01 15.73 16.63
C TYR A 570 3.44 14.43 15.94
N ALA A 571 3.83 13.43 16.74
CA ALA A 571 4.29 12.10 16.29
C ALA A 571 5.37 12.18 15.18
N TRP A 572 6.29 13.14 15.32
CA TRP A 572 7.28 13.48 14.28
C TRP A 572 8.61 12.73 14.41
N HIS A 573 8.67 11.68 15.21
CA HIS A 573 9.82 10.78 15.34
C HIS A 573 9.58 9.51 14.53
N SER A 574 10.63 8.85 14.05
CA SER A 574 10.49 7.57 13.33
C SER A 574 9.87 6.50 14.25
N TRP A 575 10.26 6.55 15.53
CA TRP A 575 9.73 5.74 16.61
C TRP A 575 9.68 6.54 17.91
N GLY A 576 8.58 6.45 18.66
CA GLY A 576 8.48 7.08 19.97
C GLY A 576 7.05 7.44 20.34
N PRO A 577 6.85 8.42 21.23
CA PRO A 577 5.55 8.68 21.82
C PRO A 577 4.48 9.07 20.79
N ALA A 578 3.50 8.18 20.66
CA ALA A 578 2.19 8.29 20.04
C ALA A 578 1.29 7.28 20.82
N PRO A 579 0.07 6.90 20.42
CA PRO A 579 -0.91 7.58 19.61
C PRO A 579 -2.01 8.24 20.46
N LEU A 580 -2.62 9.26 19.86
CA LEU A 580 -3.81 9.95 20.31
C LEU A 580 -4.97 9.38 19.50
N PHE A 581 -6.01 8.86 20.17
CA PHE A 581 -7.12 8.15 19.53
C PHE A 581 -8.45 8.85 19.76
N ASN A 582 -9.42 8.54 18.90
CA ASN A 582 -10.83 8.77 19.17
C ASN A 582 -11.50 7.49 19.74
N SER A 583 -12.81 7.51 19.97
CA SER A 583 -13.57 6.37 20.48
C SER A 583 -13.79 5.23 19.48
N ASP A 584 -13.42 5.44 18.21
CA ASP A 584 -13.51 4.43 17.15
C ASP A 584 -12.14 3.73 16.95
N ASP A 585 -11.22 3.90 17.91
CA ASP A 585 -9.87 3.34 17.90
C ASP A 585 -9.04 3.73 16.65
N LEU A 586 -9.32 4.92 16.11
CA LEU A 586 -8.58 5.51 14.99
C LEU A 586 -7.56 6.54 15.49
N PRO A 587 -6.26 6.39 15.15
CA PRO A 587 -5.22 7.28 15.63
C PRO A 587 -5.21 8.61 14.87
N ALA A 588 -4.71 9.64 15.55
CA ALA A 588 -4.40 10.93 14.95
C ALA A 588 -3.20 10.79 14.00
N GLN A 589 -3.34 11.38 12.80
CA GLN A 589 -2.27 11.48 11.82
C GLN A 589 -1.10 12.31 12.39
N PRO A 590 0.17 11.99 12.07
CA PRO A 590 1.30 12.89 12.33
C PRO A 590 1.15 14.21 11.57
N PHE A 591 1.58 15.32 12.16
CA PHE A 591 1.49 16.63 11.52
C PHE A 591 2.51 17.64 12.05
N ARG A 592 2.71 18.72 11.29
CA ARG A 592 3.43 19.94 11.68
C ARG A 592 2.57 21.16 11.44
N LEU A 593 2.71 22.18 12.27
CA LEU A 593 2.00 23.46 12.14
C LEU A 593 2.98 24.63 12.28
N ASP A 594 2.81 25.62 11.43
CA ASP A 594 3.35 26.96 11.64
C ASP A 594 2.39 27.76 12.53
N LEU A 595 2.88 28.24 13.67
CA LEU A 595 2.10 29.01 14.65
C LEU A 595 2.31 30.53 14.48
N THR A 596 2.97 30.97 13.41
CA THR A 596 3.27 32.38 13.13
C THR A 596 2.15 33.13 12.41
N ASP A 597 1.08 32.45 11.96
CA ASP A 597 -0.14 33.03 11.40
C ASP A 597 -0.96 33.80 12.46
N ARG A 598 -0.32 34.71 13.16
CA ARG A 598 -0.91 35.67 14.08
C ARG A 598 -1.42 36.84 13.23
N GLU A 599 -2.59 36.71 12.60
CA GLU A 599 -3.25 37.93 12.17
C GLU A 599 -3.74 38.70 13.42
N ASP A 600 -3.11 39.86 13.64
CA ASP A 600 -3.36 40.84 14.71
C ASP A 600 -4.86 41.23 14.87
#